data_AF-D4FA85-F1
#
_entry.id   AF-D4FA85-F1
#
_cell.length_a   1.000
_cell.length_b   1.000
_cell.length_c   1.000
_cell.angle_alpha   90.00
_cell.angle_beta   90.00
_cell.angle_gamma   90.00
#
_symmetry.space_group_name_H-M   'P 1'
#
loop_
_entity.id
_entity.type
_entity.pdbx_description
1 polymer ?
#
loop_
_entity_poly.entity_id
_entity_poly.type
_entity_poly.pdbx_seq_one_letter_code
_entity_poly.pdbx_strand_id
1 'polypeptide(L)'
;ALAGDTPSQHRYFLDNQEVHLPAFWEQYIAEENSLELIKTASLPLVVAINGHTLAESLDNPRLPQPAQAAASIRRSEGEQVDLYGVRQETLAEHRLQQRGGGYIALPVAIGLLLAAVALVVPSTLMPWLLALAALLLVWGIGCLYRKPSNKQLKEIHLLRGIPKRWGLFGESCTEQLNNVSIGTLDLIYPAHWQPYIHKDLGQLTEIEIYLNRHVVRQGRFLSLNDEATQFPLQPWGRNALFSVAALLGLLLLLTSQSLSVPLKISSAWLHGPQTLSADSVQQLAAMPLQVGDVLDLKGSGMCHVPALYQEGERYPFLPFDCSTIYWGTATPMAEPNSDIIDNAASLQATVNRQLAAQEGDNAVSPALASAIQKSGMILLNDFAAIVLKTDALCGQKNECVRLKNSLVNLSNSKSWSALLKKARSGGLEGINVLMRPASAHQLATIVNNAVSSFYNRETRKAAQLLAVTPPGGFLISSDEKRQWVTHPQPTLSLYEYGPQDQWRELENLSRMLLNTPFRAHGVITDIRSDANGTRHITLHSQPEGLSLWRYLLMPPLLLTLGIVLAVNVTLFVRRWRSARARIPAIQRYYEQCINHKIMPFDPPSHP
;
A
#
# COMPACT_ATOMS: atom_id res chain seq x y z
N ALA A 1 -44.85 -47.03 50.71
CA ALA A 1 -45.36 -47.54 49.42
C ALA A 1 -46.48 -46.59 48.97
N LEU A 2 -46.52 -46.09 47.74
CA LEU A 2 -46.77 -46.93 46.57
C LEU A 2 -45.61 -46.85 45.58
N ALA A 3 -45.02 -47.94 45.11
CA ALA A 3 -45.49 -49.32 45.08
C ALA A 3 -44.31 -50.25 45.38
N GLY A 4 -44.57 -51.55 45.60
CA GLY A 4 -43.56 -52.58 45.93
C GLY A 4 -42.32 -52.53 45.02
N ASP A 5 -41.15 -52.98 45.46
CA ASP A 5 -40.87 -54.06 46.40
C ASP A 5 -39.61 -53.78 47.26
N THR A 6 -39.64 -54.22 48.53
CA THR A 6 -38.57 -54.23 49.56
C THR A 6 -37.37 -55.13 49.16
N PRO A 7 -36.14 -55.01 49.75
CA PRO A 7 -35.87 -54.94 51.20
C PRO A 7 -34.84 -53.89 51.63
N SER A 8 -35.36 -52.83 52.25
CA SER A 8 -34.68 -51.95 53.20
C SER A 8 -34.58 -52.65 54.57
N GLN A 9 -33.80 -53.72 54.69
CA GLN A 9 -33.89 -54.59 55.88
C GLN A 9 -32.72 -54.47 56.87
N HIS A 10 -31.68 -53.65 56.60
CA HIS A 10 -30.44 -53.71 57.41
C HIS A 10 -29.75 -52.34 57.65
N ARG A 11 -30.52 -51.25 57.65
CA ARG A 11 -30.02 -49.88 57.87
C ARG A 11 -30.50 -49.38 59.22
N TYR A 12 -29.56 -49.06 60.10
CA TYR A 12 -29.83 -48.55 61.44
C TYR A 12 -29.20 -47.16 61.59
N PHE A 13 -29.79 -46.32 62.44
CA PHE A 13 -29.29 -44.99 62.71
C PHE A 13 -28.86 -44.89 64.18
N LEU A 14 -27.62 -44.47 64.39
CA LEU A 14 -27.05 -44.17 65.70
C LEU A 14 -26.63 -42.71 65.71
N ASP A 15 -27.25 -41.89 66.57
CA ASP A 15 -26.97 -40.46 66.71
C ASP A 15 -26.80 -39.72 65.35
N ASN A 16 -27.76 -39.95 64.44
CA ASN A 16 -27.83 -39.39 63.09
C ASN A 16 -26.74 -39.87 62.10
N GLN A 17 -25.99 -40.92 62.39
CA GLN A 17 -25.13 -41.61 61.43
C GLN A 17 -25.78 -42.91 60.95
N GLU A 18 -25.82 -43.10 59.62
CA GLU A 18 -26.28 -44.36 59.03
C GLU A 18 -25.22 -45.43 59.23
N VAL A 19 -25.64 -46.54 59.82
CA VAL A 19 -24.80 -47.70 60.09
C VAL A 19 -25.45 -48.93 59.46
N HIS A 20 -24.64 -49.75 58.80
CA HIS A 20 -25.11 -50.99 58.19
C HIS A 20 -24.74 -52.17 59.09
N LEU A 21 -25.75 -52.86 59.63
CA LEU A 21 -25.54 -54.09 60.40
C LEU A 21 -25.92 -55.29 59.52
N PRO A 22 -25.07 -56.32 59.40
CA PRO A 22 -25.45 -57.54 58.70
C PRO A 22 -26.69 -58.23 59.29
N ALA A 23 -27.48 -58.91 58.45
CA ALA A 23 -28.72 -59.60 58.83
C ALA A 23 -28.58 -60.56 60.02
N PHE A 24 -27.44 -61.23 60.14
CA PHE A 24 -27.20 -62.21 61.20
C PHE A 24 -27.06 -61.60 62.61
N TRP A 25 -26.94 -60.27 62.72
CA TRP A 25 -26.86 -59.57 63.99
C TRP A 25 -28.20 -59.10 64.54
N GLU A 26 -29.30 -59.23 63.79
CA GLU A 26 -30.64 -58.87 64.26
C GLU A 26 -30.99 -59.56 65.59
N GLN A 27 -30.56 -60.80 65.78
CA GLN A 27 -30.82 -61.59 66.99
C GLN A 27 -30.08 -61.10 68.25
N TYR A 28 -29.05 -60.26 68.11
CA TYR A 28 -28.25 -59.75 69.22
C TYR A 28 -28.64 -58.32 69.63
N ILE A 29 -29.66 -57.74 69.01
CA ILE A 29 -30.15 -56.39 69.32
C ILE A 29 -31.07 -56.46 70.54
N ALA A 30 -30.70 -55.73 71.60
CA ALA A 30 -31.47 -55.55 72.84
C ALA A 30 -32.00 -54.11 72.96
N GLU A 31 -32.72 -53.78 74.05
CA GLU A 31 -33.21 -52.41 74.32
C GLU A 31 -32.06 -51.42 74.55
N GLU A 32 -30.98 -51.85 75.22
CA GLU A 32 -29.71 -51.11 75.34
C GLU A 32 -28.60 -51.91 74.65
N ASN A 33 -27.93 -51.30 73.67
CA ASN A 33 -26.88 -51.94 72.89
C ASN A 33 -25.54 -51.22 73.06
N SER A 34 -24.47 -51.97 73.33
CA SER A 34 -23.09 -51.48 73.25
C SER A 34 -22.50 -51.87 71.90
N LEU A 35 -21.97 -50.88 71.17
CA LEU A 35 -21.45 -51.05 69.82
C LEU A 35 -19.99 -50.60 69.76
N GLU A 36 -19.13 -51.44 69.19
CA GLU A 36 -17.76 -51.06 68.85
C GLU A 36 -17.68 -50.73 67.36
N LEU A 37 -17.29 -49.49 67.05
CA LEU A 37 -17.32 -48.92 65.71
C LEU A 37 -15.92 -48.48 65.28
N ILE A 38 -15.55 -48.79 64.03
CA ILE A 38 -14.39 -48.22 63.34
C ILE A 38 -14.89 -47.23 62.29
N LYS A 39 -14.49 -45.96 62.41
CA LYS A 39 -14.85 -44.93 61.42
C LYS A 39 -14.06 -45.16 60.13
N THR A 40 -14.77 -45.27 58.99
CA THR A 40 -14.16 -45.27 57.65
C THR A 40 -14.50 -43.98 56.90
N ALA A 41 -13.92 -43.78 55.71
CA ALA A 41 -14.09 -42.55 54.93
C ALA A 41 -15.52 -42.32 54.40
N SER A 42 -16.34 -43.36 54.27
CA SER A 42 -17.72 -43.25 53.74
C SER A 42 -18.79 -43.64 54.76
N LEU A 43 -18.63 -44.77 55.46
CA LEU A 43 -19.63 -45.29 56.43
C LEU A 43 -18.92 -45.97 57.61
N PRO A 44 -19.32 -45.71 58.87
CA PRO A 44 -18.72 -46.39 60.02
C PRO A 44 -19.02 -47.90 59.98
N LEU A 45 -17.99 -48.72 60.21
CA LEU A 45 -18.10 -50.17 60.25
C LEU A 45 -18.28 -50.61 61.71
N VAL A 46 -19.35 -51.35 62.01
CA VAL A 46 -19.55 -51.98 63.32
C VAL A 46 -18.74 -53.28 63.36
N VAL A 47 -17.87 -53.41 64.36
CA VAL A 47 -17.00 -54.58 64.53
C VAL A 47 -17.50 -55.49 65.64
N ALA A 48 -18.23 -54.96 66.63
CA ALA A 48 -18.91 -55.77 67.62
C ALA A 48 -20.23 -55.14 68.10
N ILE A 49 -21.19 -56.00 68.46
CA ILE A 49 -22.45 -55.62 69.11
C ILE A 49 -22.64 -56.48 70.37
N ASN A 50 -22.87 -55.85 71.53
CA ASN A 50 -23.14 -56.52 72.80
C ASN A 50 -22.14 -57.64 73.16
N GLY A 51 -20.85 -57.43 72.86
CA GLY A 51 -19.77 -58.39 73.12
C GLY A 51 -19.56 -59.45 72.04
N HIS A 52 -20.38 -59.50 70.98
CA HIS A 52 -20.21 -60.41 69.83
C HIS A 52 -19.45 -59.73 68.69
N THR A 53 -18.35 -60.32 68.26
CA THR A 53 -17.45 -59.72 67.25
C THR A 53 -17.75 -60.22 65.84
N LEU A 54 -17.48 -59.39 64.82
CA LEU A 54 -17.72 -59.72 63.41
C LEU A 54 -16.89 -60.94 62.97
N ALA A 55 -15.75 -61.18 63.61
CA ALA A 55 -14.85 -62.31 63.35
C ALA A 55 -15.52 -63.67 63.63
N GLU A 56 -16.39 -63.76 64.64
CA GLU A 56 -17.12 -65.00 64.96
C GLU A 56 -18.14 -65.40 63.89
N SER A 57 -18.52 -64.47 62.99
CA SER A 57 -19.49 -64.73 61.91
C SER A 57 -18.89 -65.38 60.66
N LEU A 58 -17.56 -65.38 60.51
CA LEU A 58 -16.87 -65.95 59.35
C LEU A 58 -16.88 -67.50 59.34
N ASP A 59 -17.16 -68.14 60.48
CA ASP A 59 -17.21 -69.60 60.60
C ASP A 59 -18.58 -70.23 60.28
N ASN A 60 -19.59 -69.46 59.84
CA ASN A 60 -20.93 -69.97 59.52
C ASN A 60 -21.28 -69.86 58.01
N PRO A 61 -21.48 -70.99 57.28
CA PRO A 61 -21.59 -71.01 55.82
C PRO A 61 -23.05 -70.89 55.35
N ARG A 62 -23.73 -69.77 55.63
CA ARG A 62 -25.06 -69.47 55.06
C ARG A 62 -25.15 -68.02 54.58
N LEU A 63 -24.51 -67.73 53.46
CA LEU A 63 -24.76 -66.50 52.69
C LEU A 63 -25.68 -66.81 51.49
N PRO A 64 -26.83 -66.12 51.31
CA PRO A 64 -27.66 -66.23 50.12
C PRO A 64 -27.01 -65.60 48.88
N GLN A 65 -27.16 -66.25 47.73
CA GLN A 65 -26.69 -65.81 46.41
C GLN A 65 -27.60 -64.69 45.85
N PRO A 66 -27.07 -63.60 45.26
CA PRO A 66 -27.91 -62.50 44.78
C PRO A 66 -28.72 -62.89 43.52
N ALA A 67 -30.02 -62.60 43.55
CA ALA A 67 -30.94 -62.82 42.44
C ALA A 67 -30.58 -61.93 41.24
N GLN A 68 -30.35 -62.54 40.08
CA GLN A 68 -30.22 -61.85 38.80
C GLN A 68 -31.59 -61.32 38.36
N ALA A 69 -31.86 -60.03 38.57
CA ALA A 69 -32.97 -59.34 37.94
C ALA A 69 -32.67 -59.20 36.44
N ALA A 70 -33.28 -60.05 35.61
CA ALA A 70 -33.26 -59.91 34.17
C ALA A 70 -34.00 -58.62 33.77
N ALA A 71 -33.28 -57.63 33.24
CA ALA A 71 -33.89 -56.46 32.64
C ALA A 71 -34.62 -56.87 31.35
N SER A 72 -35.94 -57.06 31.43
CA SER A 72 -36.77 -57.27 30.25
C SER A 72 -37.08 -55.92 29.58
N ILE A 73 -36.50 -55.68 28.40
CA ILE A 73 -36.92 -54.57 27.53
C ILE A 73 -38.30 -54.93 26.96
N ARG A 74 -39.37 -54.39 27.53
CA ARG A 74 -40.69 -54.38 26.87
C ARG A 74 -40.57 -53.49 25.63
N ARG A 75 -40.81 -54.02 24.43
CA ARG A 75 -41.14 -53.19 23.26
C ARG A 75 -42.42 -52.44 23.63
N SER A 76 -42.35 -51.12 23.84
CA SER A 76 -43.55 -50.30 23.83
C SER A 76 -44.21 -50.47 22.46
N GLU A 77 -45.51 -50.74 22.42
CA GLU A 77 -46.31 -50.67 21.20
C GLU A 77 -45.93 -49.38 20.46
N GLY A 78 -45.46 -49.55 19.22
CA GLY A 78 -44.71 -48.52 18.52
C GLY A 78 -45.50 -47.21 18.44
N GLU A 79 -44.88 -46.12 18.85
CA GLU A 79 -45.32 -44.79 18.43
C GLU A 79 -45.29 -44.77 16.90
N GLN A 80 -46.46 -44.92 16.29
CA GLN A 80 -46.61 -44.94 14.84
C GLN A 80 -46.28 -43.55 14.33
N VAL A 81 -45.15 -43.46 13.62
CA VAL A 81 -44.79 -42.27 12.83
C VAL A 81 -45.27 -42.54 11.42
N ASP A 82 -46.27 -41.77 10.99
CA ASP A 82 -46.86 -41.92 9.67
C ASP A 82 -46.12 -41.03 8.67
N LEU A 83 -45.44 -41.64 7.70
CA LEU A 83 -44.96 -40.94 6.51
C LEU A 83 -46.12 -40.83 5.53
N TYR A 84 -46.67 -39.61 5.36
CA TYR A 84 -47.84 -39.41 4.51
C TYR A 84 -47.52 -38.80 3.14
N GLY A 85 -46.29 -38.33 2.91
CA GLY A 85 -45.89 -37.84 1.59
C GLY A 85 -44.45 -37.35 1.49
N VAL A 86 -44.06 -37.02 0.26
CA VAL A 86 -42.79 -36.35 -0.07
C VAL A 86 -43.09 -35.16 -0.96
N ARG A 87 -42.56 -33.98 -0.60
CA ARG A 87 -42.62 -32.75 -1.42
C ARG A 87 -41.23 -32.30 -1.82
N GLN A 88 -41.14 -31.53 -2.90
CA GLN A 88 -39.90 -30.86 -3.29
C GLN A 88 -39.71 -29.55 -2.49
N GLU A 89 -38.45 -29.21 -2.21
CA GLU A 89 -38.04 -27.95 -1.58
C GLU A 89 -38.51 -26.73 -2.39
N THR A 90 -39.03 -25.71 -1.70
CA THR A 90 -39.40 -24.46 -2.37
C THR A 90 -38.16 -23.63 -2.71
N LEU A 91 -38.26 -22.73 -3.70
CA LEU A 91 -37.16 -21.83 -4.04
C LEU A 91 -36.74 -20.92 -2.87
N ALA A 92 -37.67 -20.64 -1.94
CA ALA A 92 -37.39 -19.82 -0.76
C ALA A 92 -36.57 -20.60 0.27
N GLU A 93 -36.93 -21.86 0.53
CA GLU A 93 -36.20 -22.81 1.39
C GLU A 93 -34.79 -23.10 0.84
N HIS A 94 -34.69 -23.33 -0.47
CA HIS A 94 -33.41 -23.57 -1.14
C HIS A 94 -32.41 -22.43 -0.94
N ARG A 95 -32.89 -21.18 -0.93
CA ARG A 95 -32.05 -20.01 -0.68
C ARG A 95 -31.58 -19.90 0.77
N LEU A 96 -32.30 -20.49 1.74
CA LEU A 96 -31.87 -20.55 3.13
C LEU A 96 -30.66 -21.48 3.33
N GLN A 97 -30.60 -22.58 2.57
CA GLN A 97 -29.53 -23.56 2.67
C GLN A 97 -28.24 -23.17 1.93
N GLN A 98 -28.34 -22.32 0.90
CA GLN A 98 -27.15 -21.89 0.17
C GLN A 98 -26.25 -21.02 1.06
N ARG A 99 -25.18 -21.63 1.60
CA ARG A 99 -24.04 -20.92 2.22
C ARG A 99 -23.64 -19.77 1.29
N GLY A 100 -23.58 -18.56 1.86
CA GLY A 100 -23.52 -17.28 1.15
C GLY A 100 -22.78 -17.35 -0.18
N GLY A 101 -23.52 -17.15 -1.28
CA GLY A 101 -23.07 -17.39 -2.65
C GLY A 101 -21.97 -16.46 -3.18
N GLY A 102 -21.03 -16.02 -2.34
CA GLY A 102 -19.86 -15.22 -2.70
C GLY A 102 -18.93 -15.93 -3.70
N TYR A 103 -18.85 -17.26 -3.66
CA TYR A 103 -18.03 -18.03 -4.61
C TYR A 103 -18.47 -17.86 -6.08
N ILE A 104 -19.77 -17.68 -6.33
CA ILE A 104 -20.31 -17.42 -7.67
C ILE A 104 -19.88 -16.03 -8.19
N ALA A 105 -19.61 -15.09 -7.27
CA ALA A 105 -19.14 -13.75 -7.59
C ALA A 105 -17.61 -13.65 -7.77
N LEU A 106 -16.87 -14.69 -7.38
CA LEU A 106 -15.41 -14.74 -7.50
C LEU A 106 -14.88 -14.51 -8.92
N PRO A 107 -15.39 -15.17 -9.99
CA PRO A 107 -14.87 -14.95 -11.34
C PRO A 107 -15.05 -13.49 -11.81
N VAL A 108 -16.16 -12.84 -11.46
CA VAL A 108 -16.39 -11.44 -11.81
C VAL A 108 -15.42 -10.52 -11.04
N ALA A 109 -15.20 -10.79 -9.75
CA ALA A 109 -14.24 -10.03 -8.95
C ALA A 109 -12.80 -10.17 -9.48
N ILE A 110 -12.38 -11.38 -9.84
CA ILE A 110 -11.08 -11.65 -10.46
C ILE A 110 -10.98 -10.97 -11.83
N GLY A 111 -12.05 -11.02 -12.65
CA GLY A 111 -12.10 -10.36 -13.95
C GLY A 111 -11.92 -8.83 -13.84
N LEU A 112 -12.57 -8.18 -12.87
CA LEU A 112 -12.41 -6.74 -12.62
C LEU A 112 -10.96 -6.39 -12.21
N LEU A 113 -10.36 -7.20 -11.33
CA LEU A 113 -8.97 -7.01 -10.91
C LEU A 113 -7.99 -7.24 -12.07
N LEU A 114 -8.19 -8.28 -12.87
CA LEU A 114 -7.36 -8.56 -14.05
C LEU A 114 -7.45 -7.44 -15.09
N ALA A 115 -8.63 -6.84 -15.29
CA ALA A 115 -8.77 -5.68 -16.16
C ALA A 115 -7.95 -4.47 -15.66
N ALA A 116 -7.94 -4.23 -14.34
CA ALA A 116 -7.09 -3.18 -13.75
C ALA A 116 -5.59 -3.51 -13.89
N VAL A 117 -5.18 -4.75 -13.61
CA VAL A 117 -3.80 -5.21 -13.75
C VAL A 117 -3.33 -5.10 -15.21
N ALA A 118 -4.19 -5.41 -16.19
CA ALA A 118 -3.85 -5.34 -17.61
C ALA A 118 -3.38 -3.95 -18.06
N LEU A 119 -3.87 -2.88 -17.43
CA LEU A 119 -3.49 -1.50 -17.75
C LEU A 119 -2.24 -1.00 -17.01
N VAL A 120 -1.68 -1.80 -16.10
CA VAL A 120 -0.45 -1.45 -15.36
C VAL A 120 0.76 -2.24 -15.88
N VAL A 121 0.54 -3.48 -16.28
CA VAL A 121 1.55 -4.40 -16.81
C VAL A 121 2.07 -3.92 -18.19
N PRO A 122 3.28 -4.33 -18.64
CA PRO A 122 3.79 -4.02 -19.96
C PRO A 122 2.78 -4.25 -21.10
N SER A 123 2.81 -3.37 -22.11
CA SER A 123 1.83 -3.32 -23.20
C SER A 123 1.73 -4.62 -24.01
N THR A 124 2.78 -5.45 -24.02
CA THR A 124 2.80 -6.77 -24.69
C THR A 124 1.86 -7.80 -24.05
N LEU A 125 1.66 -7.74 -22.73
CA LEU A 125 0.80 -8.67 -21.99
C LEU A 125 -0.64 -8.18 -21.85
N MET A 126 -0.86 -6.87 -22.03
CA MET A 126 -2.17 -6.22 -21.94
C MET A 126 -3.29 -6.95 -22.72
N PRO A 127 -3.15 -7.30 -24.03
CA PRO A 127 -4.25 -7.89 -24.78
C PRO A 127 -4.66 -9.27 -24.25
N TRP A 128 -3.69 -10.08 -23.80
CA TRP A 128 -3.93 -11.41 -23.24
C TRP A 128 -4.68 -11.33 -21.90
N LEU A 129 -4.27 -10.40 -21.03
CA LEU A 129 -4.93 -10.18 -19.75
C LEU A 129 -6.35 -9.61 -19.92
N LEU A 130 -6.56 -8.69 -20.87
CA LEU A 130 -7.88 -8.17 -21.19
C LEU A 130 -8.81 -9.26 -21.75
N ALA A 131 -8.30 -10.14 -22.62
CA ALA A 131 -9.07 -11.26 -23.14
C ALA A 131 -9.50 -12.23 -22.02
N LEU A 132 -8.59 -12.57 -21.11
CA LEU A 132 -8.89 -13.40 -19.94
C LEU A 132 -9.90 -12.73 -19.00
N ALA A 133 -9.72 -11.43 -18.74
CA ALA A 133 -10.64 -10.65 -17.93
C ALA A 133 -12.06 -10.64 -18.53
N ALA A 134 -12.18 -10.42 -19.84
CA ALA A 134 -13.45 -10.43 -20.54
C ALA A 134 -14.15 -11.80 -20.45
N LEU A 135 -13.41 -12.90 -20.63
CA LEU A 135 -13.96 -14.26 -20.50
C LEU A 135 -14.51 -14.51 -19.10
N LEU A 136 -13.76 -14.14 -18.06
CA LEU A 136 -14.18 -14.32 -16.67
C LEU A 136 -15.39 -13.44 -16.31
N LEU A 137 -15.46 -12.22 -16.83
CA LEU A 137 -16.61 -11.34 -16.66
C LEU A 137 -17.85 -11.92 -17.32
N VAL A 138 -17.78 -12.34 -18.58
CA VAL A 138 -18.92 -12.93 -19.31
C VAL A 138 -19.40 -14.20 -18.63
N TRP A 139 -18.48 -15.12 -18.30
CA TRP A 139 -18.80 -16.37 -17.60
C TRP A 139 -19.41 -16.11 -16.21
N GLY A 140 -18.79 -15.21 -15.44
CA GLY A 140 -19.22 -14.90 -14.08
C GLY A 140 -20.58 -14.21 -14.04
N ILE A 141 -20.84 -13.26 -14.95
CA ILE A 141 -22.15 -12.61 -15.09
C ILE A 141 -23.21 -13.66 -15.49
N GLY A 142 -22.90 -14.55 -16.44
CA GLY A 142 -23.81 -15.65 -16.81
C GLY A 142 -24.16 -16.56 -15.62
N CYS A 143 -23.18 -16.88 -14.76
CA CYS A 143 -23.40 -17.67 -13.56
C CYS A 143 -24.28 -16.95 -12.52
N LEU A 144 -24.19 -15.62 -12.41
CA LEU A 144 -25.00 -14.84 -11.46
C LEU A 144 -26.49 -14.80 -11.83
N TYR A 145 -26.83 -14.85 -13.12
CA TYR A 145 -28.21 -14.80 -13.62
C TYR A 145 -28.85 -16.18 -13.85
N ARG A 146 -28.09 -17.27 -13.71
CA ARG A 146 -28.60 -18.63 -13.93
C ARG A 146 -29.54 -19.07 -12.80
N LYS A 147 -30.77 -19.47 -13.15
CA LYS A 147 -31.72 -20.06 -12.21
C LYS A 147 -31.28 -21.48 -11.79
N PRO A 148 -31.54 -21.90 -10.53
CA PRO A 148 -31.25 -23.26 -10.10
C PRO A 148 -32.07 -24.27 -10.91
N SER A 149 -31.47 -25.42 -11.21
CA SER A 149 -32.17 -26.51 -11.90
C SER A 149 -32.99 -27.33 -10.90
N ASN A 150 -34.11 -27.90 -11.34
CA ASN A 150 -34.95 -28.76 -10.48
C ASN A 150 -34.18 -29.92 -9.84
N LYS A 151 -33.09 -30.40 -10.45
CA LYS A 151 -32.22 -31.44 -9.88
C LYS A 151 -31.44 -31.00 -8.62
N GLN A 152 -31.38 -29.70 -8.35
CA GLN A 152 -30.69 -29.14 -7.18
C GLN A 152 -31.62 -28.92 -5.98
N LEU A 153 -32.94 -29.02 -6.18
CA LEU A 153 -33.93 -28.95 -5.11
C LEU A 153 -33.97 -30.29 -4.38
N LYS A 154 -34.00 -30.25 -3.05
CA LYS A 154 -34.01 -31.46 -2.22
C LYS A 154 -35.42 -31.95 -1.94
N GLU A 155 -35.53 -33.23 -1.66
CA GLU A 155 -36.77 -33.84 -1.18
C GLU A 155 -36.97 -33.59 0.32
N ILE A 156 -38.21 -33.24 0.67
CA ILE A 156 -38.67 -33.01 2.04
C ILE A 156 -39.74 -34.08 2.34
N HIS A 157 -39.53 -34.82 3.42
CA HIS A 157 -40.41 -35.88 3.88
C HIS A 157 -41.42 -35.31 4.87
N LEU A 158 -42.70 -35.65 4.69
CA LEU A 158 -43.78 -35.19 5.53
C LEU A 158 -44.18 -36.31 6.49
N LEU A 159 -43.91 -36.08 7.77
CA LEU A 159 -44.15 -37.03 8.86
C LEU A 159 -45.28 -36.52 9.76
N ARG A 160 -46.06 -37.43 10.32
CA ARG A 160 -47.02 -37.15 11.38
C ARG A 160 -46.73 -38.05 12.57
N GLY A 161 -46.62 -37.47 13.75
CA GLY A 161 -46.38 -38.22 14.99
C GLY A 161 -46.21 -37.30 16.19
N ILE A 162 -45.80 -37.87 17.32
CA ILE A 162 -45.73 -37.16 18.60
C ILE A 162 -44.26 -36.87 18.93
N PRO A 163 -43.79 -35.60 18.85
CA PRO A 163 -42.42 -35.28 19.20
C PRO A 163 -42.26 -35.31 20.72
N LYS A 164 -41.25 -36.05 21.18
CA LYS A 164 -40.91 -36.21 22.60
C LYS A 164 -39.51 -35.69 22.85
N ARG A 165 -39.33 -35.04 24.00
CA ARG A 165 -38.01 -34.61 24.48
C ARG A 165 -37.44 -35.68 25.39
N TRP A 166 -36.24 -36.15 25.09
CA TRP A 166 -35.51 -37.05 25.96
C TRP A 166 -34.60 -36.23 26.87
N GLY A 167 -34.87 -36.26 28.18
CA GLY A 167 -34.00 -35.69 29.20
C GLY A 167 -33.23 -36.81 29.89
N LEU A 168 -31.91 -36.88 29.68
CA LEU A 168 -31.03 -37.70 30.51
C LEU A 168 -30.70 -36.87 31.76
N PHE A 169 -31.39 -37.15 32.87
CA PHE A 169 -31.11 -36.52 34.16
C PHE A 169 -29.73 -36.95 34.66
N GLY A 170 -28.73 -36.08 34.50
CA GLY A 170 -27.42 -36.18 35.13
C GLY A 170 -26.93 -34.76 35.40
N GLU A 171 -26.46 -34.49 36.62
CA GLU A 171 -26.17 -33.13 37.13
C GLU A 171 -24.93 -32.44 36.50
N SER A 172 -24.38 -32.98 35.41
CA SER A 172 -23.12 -32.48 34.82
C SER A 172 -23.14 -32.43 33.29
N CYS A 173 -23.92 -31.52 32.70
CA CYS A 173 -23.51 -30.85 31.46
C CYS A 173 -24.45 -29.69 31.08
N THR A 174 -23.93 -28.47 31.19
CA THR A 174 -24.56 -27.20 30.79
C THR A 174 -24.73 -27.04 29.26
N GLU A 175 -24.45 -28.08 28.46
CA GLU A 175 -24.67 -28.14 27.00
C GLU A 175 -25.34 -29.45 26.53
N GLN A 176 -26.27 -30.01 27.31
CA GLN A 176 -27.16 -31.06 26.79
C GLN A 176 -28.12 -30.46 25.75
N LEU A 177 -27.80 -30.62 24.46
CA LEU A 177 -28.74 -30.46 23.36
C LEU A 177 -30.04 -31.22 23.71
N ASN A 178 -31.15 -30.50 23.73
CA ASN A 178 -32.48 -31.06 23.90
C ASN A 178 -32.81 -31.93 22.68
N ASN A 179 -32.44 -33.21 22.73
CA ASN A 179 -32.75 -34.14 21.66
C ASN A 179 -34.27 -34.40 21.69
N VAL A 180 -34.97 -33.76 20.77
CA VAL A 180 -36.38 -34.02 20.50
C VAL A 180 -36.41 -35.07 19.39
N SER A 181 -37.06 -36.20 19.64
CA SER A 181 -37.23 -37.26 18.65
C SER A 181 -38.71 -37.46 18.34
N ILE A 182 -38.98 -38.01 17.16
CA ILE A 182 -40.28 -38.54 16.78
C ILE A 182 -40.10 -40.05 16.57
N GLY A 183 -40.68 -40.86 17.46
CA GLY A 183 -40.32 -42.28 17.56
C GLY A 183 -38.80 -42.45 17.74
N THR A 184 -38.15 -43.15 16.81
CA THR A 184 -36.69 -43.40 16.80
C THR A 184 -35.85 -42.37 16.03
N LEU A 185 -36.47 -41.34 15.46
CA LEU A 185 -35.81 -40.34 14.62
C LEU A 185 -35.52 -39.07 15.42
N ASP A 186 -34.24 -38.78 15.66
CA ASP A 186 -33.82 -37.51 16.28
C ASP A 186 -33.96 -36.35 15.31
N LEU A 187 -34.60 -35.27 15.76
CA LEU A 187 -34.87 -34.08 14.96
C LEU A 187 -33.85 -32.97 15.26
N ILE A 188 -33.30 -32.37 14.20
CA ILE A 188 -32.36 -31.27 14.29
C ILE A 188 -33.09 -29.96 14.00
N TYR A 189 -33.25 -29.15 15.04
CA TYR A 189 -33.93 -27.85 14.97
C TYR A 189 -32.96 -26.68 14.77
N PRO A 190 -33.37 -25.63 14.03
CA PRO A 190 -32.64 -24.36 14.01
C PRO A 190 -32.46 -23.79 15.42
N ALA A 191 -31.30 -23.20 15.69
CA ALA A 191 -30.97 -22.68 17.03
C ALA A 191 -31.96 -21.62 17.53
N HIS A 192 -32.50 -20.78 16.62
CA HIS A 192 -33.47 -19.74 16.98
C HIS A 192 -34.89 -20.26 17.26
N TRP A 193 -35.17 -21.54 17.00
CA TRP A 193 -36.46 -22.17 17.30
C TRP A 193 -36.55 -22.78 18.70
N GLN A 194 -35.40 -23.02 19.35
CA GLN A 194 -35.31 -23.63 20.68
C GLN A 194 -36.34 -23.13 21.72
N PRO A 195 -36.60 -21.81 21.87
CA PRO A 195 -37.58 -21.35 22.87
C PRO A 195 -39.03 -21.69 22.54
N TYR A 196 -39.38 -22.08 21.30
CA TYR A 196 -40.76 -22.29 20.87
C TYR A 196 -41.16 -23.77 20.74
N ILE A 197 -40.18 -24.68 20.63
CA ILE A 197 -40.42 -26.13 20.38
C ILE A 197 -41.30 -26.78 21.45
N HIS A 198 -41.22 -26.32 22.71
CA HIS A 198 -41.89 -26.94 23.86
C HIS A 198 -43.42 -26.99 23.76
N LYS A 199 -44.04 -26.11 22.95
CA LYS A 199 -45.51 -25.99 22.85
C LYS A 199 -46.15 -27.15 22.09
N ASP A 200 -45.41 -27.73 21.17
CA ASP A 200 -45.87 -28.80 20.28
C ASP A 200 -45.41 -30.19 20.77
N LEU A 201 -44.65 -30.25 21.87
CA LEU A 201 -44.19 -31.50 22.47
C LEU A 201 -45.35 -32.30 23.08
N GLY A 202 -45.36 -33.60 22.87
CA GLY A 202 -46.38 -34.50 23.40
C GLY A 202 -47.73 -34.44 22.69
N GLN A 203 -47.87 -33.64 21.64
CA GLN A 203 -49.06 -33.55 20.80
C GLN A 203 -48.83 -34.20 19.43
N LEU A 204 -49.90 -34.72 18.81
CA LEU A 204 -49.81 -35.21 17.42
C LEU A 204 -49.59 -34.02 16.49
N THR A 205 -48.39 -33.93 15.89
CA THR A 205 -48.01 -32.79 15.04
C THR A 205 -47.46 -33.25 13.70
N GLU A 206 -47.66 -32.41 12.69
CA GLU A 206 -47.07 -32.59 11.37
C GLU A 206 -45.68 -31.97 11.36
N ILE A 207 -44.69 -32.76 10.94
CA ILE A 207 -43.30 -32.37 10.92
C ILE A 207 -42.75 -32.64 9.51
N GLU A 208 -42.21 -31.61 8.90
CA GLU A 208 -41.55 -31.72 7.61
C GLU A 208 -40.05 -31.74 7.82
N ILE A 209 -39.36 -32.75 7.30
CA ILE A 209 -37.92 -32.93 7.50
C ILE A 209 -37.18 -33.16 6.20
N TYR A 210 -35.95 -32.67 6.14
CA TYR A 210 -34.98 -33.12 5.15
C TYR A 210 -34.48 -34.53 5.48
N LEU A 211 -33.90 -35.22 4.49
CA LEU A 211 -33.27 -36.53 4.67
C LEU A 211 -32.17 -36.54 5.76
N ASN A 212 -31.51 -35.40 5.98
CA ASN A 212 -30.50 -35.18 7.03
C ASN A 212 -31.12 -34.81 8.40
N ARG A 213 -32.41 -35.10 8.62
CA ARG A 213 -33.15 -34.89 9.87
C ARG A 213 -33.31 -33.43 10.31
N HIS A 214 -32.98 -32.47 9.45
CA HIS A 214 -33.24 -31.05 9.73
C HIS A 214 -34.71 -30.75 9.54
N VAL A 215 -35.33 -30.12 10.55
CA VAL A 215 -36.74 -29.77 10.52
C VAL A 215 -36.96 -28.51 9.68
N VAL A 216 -37.92 -28.60 8.76
CA VAL A 216 -38.33 -27.51 7.86
C VAL A 216 -39.59 -26.82 8.39
N ARG A 217 -40.50 -27.60 8.97
CA ARG A 217 -41.75 -27.14 9.54
C ARG A 217 -42.16 -28.06 10.69
N GLN A 218 -42.70 -27.47 11.76
CA GLN A 218 -43.32 -28.18 12.86
C GLN A 218 -44.66 -27.51 13.19
N GLY A 219 -45.73 -28.27 13.07
CA GLY A 219 -47.07 -27.83 13.44
C GLY A 219 -47.57 -26.63 12.62
N ARG A 220 -48.32 -25.75 13.29
CA ARG A 220 -49.01 -24.62 12.67
C ARG A 220 -48.14 -23.37 12.53
N PHE A 221 -47.21 -23.14 13.45
CA PHE A 221 -46.53 -21.85 13.59
C PHE A 221 -45.05 -21.88 13.17
N LEU A 222 -44.33 -22.99 13.36
CA LEU A 222 -42.90 -23.06 13.05
C LEU A 222 -42.71 -23.55 11.62
N SER A 223 -42.21 -22.68 10.74
CA SER A 223 -42.10 -22.94 9.30
C SER A 223 -40.97 -22.12 8.69
N LEU A 224 -39.94 -22.78 8.15
CA LEU A 224 -38.83 -22.12 7.45
C LEU A 224 -39.27 -21.46 6.14
N ASN A 225 -40.33 -21.98 5.50
CA ASN A 225 -40.89 -21.36 4.30
C ASN A 225 -41.48 -19.98 4.60
N ASP A 226 -42.18 -19.85 5.73
CA ASP A 226 -42.79 -18.58 6.14
C ASP A 226 -41.71 -17.58 6.58
N GLU A 227 -40.65 -18.04 7.24
CA GLU A 227 -39.47 -17.19 7.49
C GLU A 227 -38.80 -16.73 6.20
N ALA A 228 -38.63 -17.62 5.22
CA ALA A 228 -37.93 -17.31 3.98
C ALA A 228 -38.69 -16.29 3.12
N THR A 229 -40.03 -16.32 3.19
CA THR A 229 -40.91 -15.43 2.44
C THR A 229 -41.06 -14.06 3.11
N GLN A 230 -41.26 -14.02 4.43
CA GLN A 230 -41.44 -12.77 5.18
C GLN A 230 -40.11 -12.09 5.53
N PHE A 231 -39.06 -12.88 5.80
CA PHE A 231 -37.73 -12.41 6.20
C PHE A 231 -36.63 -12.99 5.29
N PRO A 232 -36.61 -12.59 4.01
CA PRO A 232 -35.70 -13.16 3.02
C PRO A 232 -34.24 -12.93 3.39
N LEU A 233 -33.40 -13.95 3.20
CA LEU A 233 -31.95 -13.79 3.35
C LEU A 233 -31.42 -12.83 2.30
N GLN A 234 -30.76 -11.76 2.75
CA GLN A 234 -30.06 -10.83 1.89
C GLN A 234 -28.56 -11.18 1.87
N PRO A 235 -28.05 -11.89 0.85
CA PRO A 235 -26.63 -12.20 0.76
C PRO A 235 -25.85 -10.89 0.54
N TRP A 236 -25.04 -10.53 1.53
CA TRP A 236 -24.17 -9.35 1.50
C TRP A 236 -22.76 -9.67 1.01
N GLY A 237 -22.32 -10.93 1.10
CA GLY A 237 -20.95 -11.35 0.77
C GLY A 237 -20.52 -11.07 -0.67
N ARG A 238 -21.43 -11.17 -1.64
CA ARG A 238 -21.15 -10.83 -3.05
C ARG A 238 -20.83 -9.35 -3.23
N ASN A 239 -21.63 -8.49 -2.60
CA ASN A 239 -21.44 -7.05 -2.68
C ASN A 239 -20.17 -6.63 -1.93
N ALA A 240 -19.88 -7.26 -0.79
CA ALA A 240 -18.61 -7.06 -0.08
C ALA A 240 -17.42 -7.41 -0.98
N LEU A 241 -17.47 -8.55 -1.67
CA LEU A 241 -16.40 -8.99 -2.57
C LEU A 241 -16.19 -8.02 -3.75
N PHE A 242 -17.27 -7.56 -4.39
CA PHE A 242 -17.17 -6.58 -5.48
C PHE A 242 -16.65 -5.23 -4.99
N SER A 243 -17.06 -4.77 -3.82
CA SER A 243 -16.52 -3.55 -3.22
C SER A 243 -15.02 -3.66 -2.95
N VAL A 244 -14.56 -4.78 -2.39
CA VAL A 244 -13.13 -5.01 -2.14
C VAL A 244 -12.34 -5.07 -3.46
N ALA A 245 -12.83 -5.83 -4.45
CA ALA A 245 -12.17 -5.92 -5.75
C ALA A 245 -12.11 -4.57 -6.48
N ALA A 246 -13.21 -3.81 -6.48
CA ALA A 246 -13.25 -2.48 -7.09
C ALA A 246 -12.33 -1.48 -6.37
N LEU A 247 -12.30 -1.51 -5.03
CA LEU A 247 -11.41 -0.67 -4.23
C LEU A 247 -9.93 -0.97 -4.52
N LEU A 248 -9.56 -2.25 -4.57
CA LEU A 248 -8.19 -2.67 -4.89
C LEU A 248 -7.80 -2.29 -6.32
N GLY A 249 -8.70 -2.47 -7.29
CA GLY A 249 -8.47 -2.06 -8.68
C GLY A 249 -8.31 -0.54 -8.83
N LEU A 250 -9.14 0.25 -8.14
CA LEU A 250 -9.00 1.72 -8.10
C LEU A 250 -7.67 2.13 -7.47
N LEU A 251 -7.33 1.58 -6.30
CA LEU A 251 -6.06 1.88 -5.63
C LEU A 251 -4.88 1.60 -6.58
N LEU A 252 -4.86 0.43 -7.20
CA LEU A 252 -3.81 0.01 -8.13
C LEU A 252 -3.62 1.02 -9.28
N LEU A 253 -4.72 1.42 -9.94
CA LEU A 253 -4.66 2.37 -11.07
C LEU A 253 -4.26 3.78 -10.62
N LEU A 254 -4.80 4.25 -9.48
CA LEU A 254 -4.52 5.58 -8.94
C LEU A 254 -3.08 5.72 -8.43
N THR A 255 -2.48 4.65 -7.90
CA THR A 255 -1.09 4.68 -7.40
C THR A 255 -0.04 4.50 -8.49
N SER A 256 -0.39 3.84 -9.60
CA SER A 256 0.58 3.48 -10.64
C SER A 256 0.75 4.54 -11.72
N GLN A 257 -0.27 5.37 -11.97
CA GLN A 257 -0.25 6.37 -13.04
C GLN A 257 -0.93 7.67 -12.59
N SER A 258 -0.41 8.82 -13.04
CA SER A 258 -1.09 10.10 -12.86
C SER A 258 -2.37 10.12 -13.71
N LEU A 259 -3.50 10.54 -13.13
CA LEU A 259 -4.78 10.60 -13.85
C LEU A 259 -4.82 11.67 -14.94
N SER A 260 -3.98 12.70 -14.82
CA SER A 260 -4.00 13.87 -15.69
C SER A 260 -3.70 13.50 -17.13
N VAL A 261 -2.70 12.66 -17.38
CA VAL A 261 -2.24 12.32 -18.73
C VAL A 261 -3.26 11.44 -19.48
N PRO A 262 -3.73 10.30 -18.93
CA PRO A 262 -4.75 9.47 -19.60
C PRO A 262 -6.05 10.22 -19.88
N LEU A 263 -6.50 11.07 -18.95
CA LEU A 263 -7.72 11.85 -19.13
C LEU A 263 -7.57 12.88 -20.26
N LYS A 264 -6.46 13.63 -20.28
CA LYS A 264 -6.20 14.65 -21.31
C LYS A 264 -6.00 14.03 -22.70
N ILE A 265 -5.27 12.92 -22.80
CA ILE A 265 -5.09 12.20 -24.06
C ILE A 265 -6.41 11.62 -24.55
N SER A 266 -7.23 11.06 -23.65
CA SER A 266 -8.54 10.50 -24.03
C SER A 266 -9.51 11.60 -24.48
N SER A 267 -9.51 12.76 -23.82
CA SER A 267 -10.33 13.89 -24.26
C SER A 267 -9.86 14.44 -25.61
N ALA A 268 -8.55 14.54 -25.82
CA ALA A 268 -7.97 15.00 -27.08
C ALA A 268 -8.34 14.09 -28.25
N TRP A 269 -8.26 12.78 -28.03
CA TRP A 269 -8.62 11.78 -29.03
C TRP A 269 -10.10 11.84 -29.41
N LEU A 270 -10.99 12.11 -28.44
CA LEU A 270 -12.43 12.26 -28.67
C LEU A 270 -12.77 13.48 -29.55
N HIS A 271 -12.01 14.57 -29.44
CA HIS A 271 -12.25 15.80 -30.21
C HIS A 271 -11.55 15.81 -31.58
N GLY A 272 -10.68 14.85 -31.85
CA GLY A 272 -9.87 14.76 -33.07
C GLY A 272 -8.56 15.55 -32.91
N PRO A 273 -7.42 14.89 -32.65
CA PRO A 273 -6.17 15.59 -32.39
C PRO A 273 -5.69 16.30 -33.66
N GLN A 274 -5.43 17.60 -33.57
CA GLN A 274 -4.79 18.34 -34.65
C GLN A 274 -3.28 18.23 -34.51
N THR A 275 -2.61 17.85 -35.60
CA THR A 275 -1.15 17.88 -35.70
C THR A 275 -0.72 19.26 -36.19
N LEU A 276 -0.11 20.04 -35.30
CA LEU A 276 0.40 21.37 -35.59
C LEU A 276 1.92 21.30 -35.69
N SER A 277 2.47 21.81 -36.80
CA SER A 277 3.93 21.87 -36.99
C SER A 277 4.36 23.33 -37.09
N ALA A 278 5.39 23.69 -36.33
CA ALA A 278 5.93 25.04 -36.36
C ALA A 278 7.46 25.02 -36.40
N ASP A 279 8.01 25.73 -37.38
CA ASP A 279 9.45 25.88 -37.58
C ASP A 279 9.95 27.26 -37.11
N SER A 280 9.03 28.16 -36.72
CA SER A 280 9.36 29.50 -36.23
C SER A 280 8.52 29.91 -35.02
N VAL A 281 9.09 30.79 -34.20
CA VAL A 281 8.43 31.36 -33.02
C VAL A 281 7.17 32.15 -33.41
N GLN A 282 7.21 32.89 -34.54
CA GLN A 282 6.03 33.64 -35.00
C GLN A 282 4.90 32.72 -35.45
N GLN A 283 5.25 31.60 -36.12
CA GLN A 283 4.27 30.62 -36.56
C GLN A 283 3.59 29.94 -35.36
N LEU A 284 4.36 29.55 -34.34
CA LEU A 284 3.81 28.96 -33.12
C LEU A 284 2.93 29.96 -32.33
N ALA A 285 3.30 31.25 -32.32
CA ALA A 285 2.51 32.29 -31.65
C ALA A 285 1.17 32.59 -32.31
N ALA A 286 1.06 32.42 -33.62
CA ALA A 286 -0.17 32.62 -34.38
C ALA A 286 -1.16 31.44 -34.27
N MET A 287 -0.69 30.26 -33.84
CA MET A 287 -1.52 29.05 -33.75
C MET A 287 -2.37 29.04 -32.47
N PRO A 288 -3.66 28.64 -32.56
CA PRO A 288 -4.51 28.42 -31.39
C PRO A 288 -4.14 27.08 -30.74
N LEU A 289 -3.19 27.09 -29.80
CA LEU A 289 -2.75 25.89 -29.09
C LEU A 289 -3.78 25.45 -28.05
N GLN A 290 -4.18 24.17 -28.06
CA GLN A 290 -5.05 23.58 -27.06
C GLN A 290 -4.41 22.35 -26.40
N VAL A 291 -4.80 22.07 -25.15
CA VAL A 291 -4.38 20.85 -24.45
C VAL A 291 -4.95 19.65 -25.19
N GLY A 292 -4.09 18.75 -25.66
CA GLY A 292 -4.46 17.60 -26.48
C GLY A 292 -3.96 17.64 -27.93
N ASP A 293 -3.56 18.80 -28.45
CA ASP A 293 -2.97 18.89 -29.78
C ASP A 293 -1.60 18.20 -29.83
N VAL A 294 -1.23 17.69 -31.01
CA VAL A 294 0.10 17.13 -31.26
C VAL A 294 0.97 18.23 -31.87
N LEU A 295 2.10 18.55 -31.25
CA LEU A 295 3.08 19.50 -31.76
C LEU A 295 4.32 18.77 -32.31
N ASP A 296 4.74 19.11 -33.53
CA ASP A 296 6.10 18.85 -34.07
C ASP A 296 6.80 20.19 -34.26
N LEU A 297 7.71 20.52 -33.35
CA LEU A 297 8.45 21.77 -33.32
C LEU A 297 9.88 21.53 -33.77
N LYS A 298 10.38 22.37 -34.67
CA LYS A 298 11.79 22.40 -35.07
C LYS A 298 12.30 23.81 -34.98
N GLY A 299 13.44 24.01 -34.35
CA GLY A 299 13.99 25.35 -34.19
C GLY A 299 15.36 25.32 -33.55
N SER A 300 15.89 26.51 -33.28
CA SER A 300 17.07 26.69 -32.45
C SER A 300 16.66 27.36 -31.14
N GLY A 301 17.11 26.81 -30.03
CA GLY A 301 16.71 27.24 -28.70
C GLY A 301 17.81 27.03 -27.67
N MET A 302 17.53 27.53 -26.47
CA MET A 302 18.43 27.49 -25.34
C MET A 302 17.97 26.40 -24.37
N CYS A 303 18.88 25.51 -23.96
CA CYS A 303 18.57 24.58 -22.87
C CYS A 303 18.43 25.35 -21.55
N HIS A 304 17.40 25.02 -20.77
CA HIS A 304 17.10 25.73 -19.54
C HIS A 304 18.14 25.42 -18.46
N VAL A 305 18.59 26.47 -17.76
CA VAL A 305 19.42 26.31 -16.55
C VAL A 305 18.51 26.53 -15.34
N PRO A 306 18.33 25.53 -14.47
CA PRO A 306 17.43 25.66 -13.33
C PRO A 306 17.92 26.72 -12.34
N ALA A 307 17.02 27.58 -11.87
CA ALA A 307 17.32 28.65 -10.91
C ALA A 307 17.51 28.16 -9.45
N LEU A 308 17.07 26.93 -9.15
CA LEU A 308 17.04 26.39 -7.78
C LEU A 308 18.39 25.75 -7.41
N TYR A 309 19.21 26.49 -6.69
CA TYR A 309 20.16 25.89 -5.76
C TYR A 309 19.34 25.20 -4.67
N GLN A 310 19.37 23.86 -4.58
CA GLN A 310 18.78 23.19 -3.41
C GLN A 310 19.40 23.76 -2.14
N GLU A 311 18.57 24.23 -1.20
CA GLU A 311 19.05 24.75 0.08
C GLU A 311 19.89 23.68 0.79
N GLY A 312 21.17 23.99 1.03
CA GLY A 312 22.10 23.10 1.73
C GLY A 312 23.19 22.47 0.84
N GLU A 313 22.99 22.40 -0.48
CA GLU A 313 23.96 21.80 -1.41
C GLU A 313 24.75 22.90 -2.15
N ARG A 314 26.10 22.83 -2.07
CA ARG A 314 26.99 23.77 -2.78
C ARG A 314 27.26 23.26 -4.20
N TYR A 315 26.50 23.73 -5.17
CA TYR A 315 26.77 23.48 -6.59
C TYR A 315 27.86 24.44 -7.13
N PRO A 316 28.93 23.95 -7.78
CA PRO A 316 29.89 24.80 -8.47
C PRO A 316 29.22 25.60 -9.60
N PHE A 317 28.49 24.89 -10.47
CA PHE A 317 27.50 25.41 -11.41
C PHE A 317 26.51 24.28 -11.76
N LEU A 318 25.25 24.61 -12.04
CA LEU A 318 24.20 23.63 -12.38
C LEU A 318 24.31 23.25 -13.88
N PRO A 319 24.11 21.97 -14.24
CA PRO A 319 24.12 21.56 -15.65
C PRO A 319 22.88 22.10 -16.37
N PHE A 320 23.04 22.30 -17.68
CA PHE A 320 21.93 22.60 -18.58
C PHE A 320 20.95 21.42 -18.64
N ASP A 321 19.66 21.71 -18.54
CA ASP A 321 18.59 20.74 -18.72
C ASP A 321 17.92 20.95 -20.08
N CYS A 322 18.29 20.13 -21.05
CA CYS A 322 17.71 20.16 -22.39
C CYS A 322 16.39 19.37 -22.49
N SER A 323 15.80 18.92 -21.37
CA SER A 323 14.39 18.50 -21.34
C SER A 323 13.44 19.70 -21.35
N THR A 324 13.96 20.88 -21.02
CA THR A 324 13.26 22.16 -21.08
C THR A 324 14.03 23.12 -21.96
N ILE A 325 13.42 23.59 -23.05
CA ILE A 325 14.04 24.48 -24.02
C ILE A 325 13.29 25.80 -24.05
N TYR A 326 14.05 26.88 -23.89
CA TYR A 326 13.57 28.21 -24.18
C TYR A 326 13.71 28.50 -25.68
N TRP A 327 12.59 28.82 -26.32
CA TRP A 327 12.52 29.18 -27.73
C TRP A 327 11.83 30.55 -27.87
N GLY A 328 12.58 31.56 -28.30
CA GLY A 328 12.10 32.94 -28.36
C GLY A 328 12.81 33.76 -29.43
N THR A 329 12.36 35.01 -29.58
CA THR A 329 12.97 36.00 -30.48
C THR A 329 14.00 36.89 -29.79
N ALA A 330 14.28 36.64 -28.51
CA ALA A 330 15.32 37.35 -27.77
C ALA A 330 16.69 37.06 -28.40
N THR A 331 17.62 38.01 -28.32
CA THR A 331 18.99 37.78 -28.77
C THR A 331 19.60 36.62 -27.97
N PRO A 332 20.24 35.65 -28.63
CA PRO A 332 20.92 34.56 -27.94
C PRO A 332 21.83 35.10 -26.85
N MET A 333 21.79 34.49 -25.67
CA MET A 333 22.67 34.95 -24.59
C MET A 333 24.12 34.76 -25.04
N ALA A 334 24.96 35.75 -24.73
CA ALA A 334 26.38 35.66 -25.02
C ALA A 334 27.03 34.59 -24.15
N GLU A 335 28.11 34.01 -24.67
CA GLU A 335 29.00 33.16 -23.88
C GLU A 335 29.49 33.93 -22.64
N PRO A 336 29.65 33.26 -21.49
CA PRO A 336 30.15 33.89 -20.29
C PRO A 336 31.58 34.40 -20.53
N ASN A 337 31.78 35.70 -20.35
CA ASN A 337 33.08 36.36 -20.47
C ASN A 337 33.34 37.19 -19.19
N SER A 338 34.59 37.22 -18.71
CA SER A 338 34.97 37.98 -17.51
C SER A 338 36.42 38.45 -17.56
N ASP A 339 36.61 39.77 -17.57
CA ASP A 339 37.93 40.41 -17.46
C ASP A 339 38.70 39.96 -16.20
N ILE A 340 37.98 39.56 -15.13
CA ILE A 340 38.58 39.07 -13.89
C ILE A 340 39.24 37.70 -14.12
N ILE A 341 38.58 36.83 -14.89
CA ILE A 341 39.14 35.53 -15.27
C ILE A 341 40.35 35.71 -16.17
N ASP A 342 40.29 36.62 -17.14
CA ASP A 342 41.43 36.94 -18.02
C ASP A 342 42.63 37.45 -17.22
N ASN A 343 42.40 38.38 -16.28
CA ASN A 343 43.44 38.88 -15.39
C ASN A 343 44.00 37.76 -14.48
N ALA A 344 43.15 36.86 -13.99
CA ALA A 344 43.55 35.73 -13.16
C ALA A 344 44.40 34.71 -13.92
N ALA A 345 43.97 34.35 -15.15
CA ALA A 345 44.70 33.50 -16.07
C ALA A 345 46.06 34.12 -16.44
N SER A 346 46.07 35.42 -16.73
CA SER A 346 47.27 36.19 -17.07
C SER A 346 48.29 36.22 -15.94
N LEU A 347 47.84 36.46 -14.70
CA LEU A 347 48.71 36.42 -13.51
C LEU A 347 49.30 35.02 -13.31
N GLN A 348 48.45 33.99 -13.34
CA GLN A 348 48.89 32.62 -13.11
C GLN A 348 49.85 32.13 -14.19
N ALA A 349 49.55 32.40 -15.46
CA ALA A 349 50.43 32.06 -16.58
C ALA A 349 51.79 32.75 -16.46
N THR A 350 51.82 34.01 -16.02
CA THR A 350 53.06 34.77 -15.81
C THR A 350 53.91 34.15 -14.69
N VAL A 351 53.29 33.81 -13.56
CA VAL A 351 53.98 33.18 -12.43
C VAL A 351 54.48 31.78 -12.81
N ASN A 352 53.63 30.94 -13.41
CA ASN A 352 54.02 29.60 -13.84
C ASN A 352 55.13 29.62 -14.89
N ARG A 353 55.05 30.54 -15.86
CA ARG A 353 56.11 30.71 -16.88
C ARG A 353 57.44 31.06 -16.23
N GLN A 354 57.49 32.03 -15.32
CA GLN A 354 58.74 32.45 -14.67
C GLN A 354 59.28 31.40 -13.70
N LEU A 355 58.42 30.59 -13.08
CA LEU A 355 58.83 29.49 -12.21
C LEU A 355 59.30 28.25 -12.99
N ALA A 356 58.78 28.02 -14.19
CA ALA A 356 59.15 26.91 -15.06
C ALA A 356 60.32 27.20 -16.00
N ALA A 357 60.59 28.48 -16.31
CA ALA A 357 61.68 28.89 -17.19
C ALA A 357 63.06 28.64 -16.55
N GLN A 358 63.58 27.41 -16.72
CA GLN A 358 64.99 27.07 -16.55
C GLN A 358 65.72 26.85 -17.90
N GLU A 359 65.00 26.73 -19.01
CA GLU A 359 65.60 26.44 -20.33
C GLU A 359 65.17 27.49 -21.36
N GLY A 360 66.08 28.39 -21.72
CA GLY A 360 66.06 29.07 -23.04
C GLY A 360 65.82 30.58 -23.10
N ASP A 361 65.49 31.29 -22.02
CA ASP A 361 65.35 32.75 -22.11
C ASP A 361 66.73 33.44 -22.12
N ASN A 362 67.12 33.95 -23.29
CA ASN A 362 68.37 34.66 -23.63
C ASN A 362 68.66 35.94 -22.81
N ALA A 363 67.92 36.20 -21.73
CA ALA A 363 68.03 37.40 -20.90
C ALA A 363 69.09 37.27 -19.78
N VAL A 364 69.71 36.11 -19.61
CA VAL A 364 70.66 35.83 -18.52
C VAL A 364 71.97 35.27 -19.08
N SER A 365 73.12 35.76 -18.58
CA SER A 365 74.43 35.28 -19.03
C SER A 365 74.62 33.78 -18.73
N PRO A 366 75.26 33.00 -19.62
CA PRO A 366 75.36 31.55 -19.48
C PRO A 366 76.08 31.10 -18.20
N ALA A 367 76.99 31.92 -17.68
CA ALA A 367 77.67 31.68 -16.40
C ALA A 367 76.72 31.82 -15.19
N LEU A 368 75.80 32.78 -15.21
CA LEU A 368 74.84 33.00 -14.13
C LEU A 368 73.73 31.93 -14.18
N ALA A 369 73.27 31.54 -15.36
CA ALA A 369 72.34 30.43 -15.55
C ALA A 369 72.90 29.12 -14.98
N SER A 370 74.17 28.80 -15.28
CA SER A 370 74.86 27.61 -14.75
C SER A 370 75.03 27.66 -13.22
N ALA A 371 75.33 28.82 -12.64
CA ALA A 371 75.44 28.99 -11.18
C ALA A 371 74.09 28.87 -10.46
N ILE A 372 73.01 29.37 -11.07
CA ILE A 372 71.65 29.27 -10.54
C ILE A 372 71.17 27.81 -10.59
N GLN A 373 71.42 27.11 -11.70
CA GLN A 373 71.09 25.68 -11.84
C GLN A 373 71.85 24.82 -10.82
N LYS A 374 73.15 25.10 -10.60
CA LYS A 374 73.99 24.38 -9.63
C LYS A 374 73.61 24.65 -8.17
N SER A 375 73.03 25.82 -7.88
CA SER A 375 72.56 26.20 -6.53
C SER A 375 71.10 25.82 -6.26
N GLY A 376 70.39 25.30 -7.27
CA GLY A 376 68.97 24.92 -7.16
C GLY A 376 68.05 26.11 -6.86
N MET A 377 68.47 27.35 -7.11
CA MET A 377 67.62 28.53 -6.94
C MET A 377 66.80 28.80 -8.20
N ILE A 378 65.64 29.42 -8.03
CA ILE A 378 64.75 29.81 -9.13
C ILE A 378 64.83 31.33 -9.30
N LEU A 379 64.92 31.79 -10.54
CA LEU A 379 65.05 33.19 -10.91
C LEU A 379 63.71 33.72 -11.43
N LEU A 380 63.22 34.80 -10.83
CA LEU A 380 62.14 35.61 -11.44
C LEU A 380 62.79 36.73 -12.26
N ASN A 381 62.71 36.61 -13.58
CA ASN A 381 63.30 37.56 -14.53
C ASN A 381 62.42 38.80 -14.76
N ASP A 382 61.10 38.71 -14.50
CA ASP A 382 60.16 39.82 -14.68
C ASP A 382 59.23 39.93 -13.46
N PHE A 383 59.83 40.31 -12.33
CA PHE A 383 59.09 40.53 -11.09
C PHE A 383 58.08 41.69 -11.21
N ALA A 384 58.38 42.68 -12.06
CA ALA A 384 57.49 43.82 -12.32
C ALA A 384 56.13 43.37 -12.88
N ALA A 385 56.12 42.46 -13.86
CA ALA A 385 54.88 41.94 -14.43
C ALA A 385 54.02 41.19 -13.40
N ILE A 386 54.63 40.45 -12.46
CA ILE A 386 53.88 39.77 -11.40
C ILE A 386 53.19 40.80 -10.49
N VAL A 387 53.89 41.87 -10.11
CA VAL A 387 53.32 42.95 -9.30
C VAL A 387 52.17 43.65 -10.03
N LEU A 388 52.37 44.01 -11.30
CA LEU A 388 51.35 44.72 -12.10
C LEU A 388 50.11 43.85 -12.35
N LYS A 389 50.28 42.57 -12.69
CA LYS A 389 49.15 41.63 -12.89
C LYS A 389 48.44 41.29 -11.57
N THR A 390 49.17 41.26 -10.45
CA THR A 390 48.56 41.12 -9.12
C THR A 390 47.71 42.34 -8.78
N ASP A 391 48.13 43.55 -9.14
CA ASP A 391 47.34 44.77 -8.96
C ASP A 391 46.08 44.77 -9.84
N ALA A 392 46.19 44.31 -11.08
CA ALA A 392 45.07 44.18 -12.01
C ALA A 392 43.99 43.22 -11.48
N LEU A 393 44.37 42.07 -10.91
CA LEU A 393 43.43 41.10 -10.33
C LEU A 393 42.93 41.52 -8.94
N CYS A 394 43.81 42.09 -8.11
CA CYS A 394 43.57 42.33 -6.69
C CYS A 394 43.57 43.82 -6.35
N GLY A 395 42.94 44.67 -7.15
CA GLY A 395 42.98 46.13 -6.96
C GLY A 395 42.37 46.60 -5.64
N GLN A 396 41.46 45.84 -5.04
CA GLN A 396 40.81 46.21 -3.79
C GLN A 396 41.71 46.01 -2.56
N LYS A 397 41.55 46.86 -1.55
CA LYS A 397 42.41 46.87 -0.33
C LYS A 397 42.40 45.54 0.43
N ASN A 398 41.26 44.85 0.44
CA ASN A 398 41.06 43.61 1.20
C ASN A 398 41.25 42.33 0.37
N GLU A 399 41.51 42.45 -0.94
CA GLU A 399 41.75 41.28 -1.80
C GLU A 399 43.24 40.91 -1.83
N CYS A 400 43.50 39.61 -1.85
CA CYS A 400 44.83 39.01 -2.01
C CYS A 400 45.88 39.47 -0.97
N VAL A 401 45.46 39.75 0.26
CA VAL A 401 46.35 40.27 1.33
C VAL A 401 47.59 39.39 1.52
N ARG A 402 47.44 38.06 1.51
CA ARG A 402 48.56 37.12 1.63
C ARG A 402 49.55 37.26 0.47
N LEU A 403 49.06 37.31 -0.77
CA LEU A 403 49.88 37.46 -1.96
C LEU A 403 50.62 38.81 -1.98
N LYS A 404 49.90 39.91 -1.68
CA LYS A 404 50.49 41.24 -1.60
C LYS A 404 51.60 41.32 -0.56
N ASN A 405 51.38 40.77 0.63
CA ASN A 405 52.39 40.73 1.68
C ASN A 405 53.60 39.88 1.29
N SER A 406 53.40 38.73 0.65
CA SER A 406 54.49 37.90 0.13
C SER A 406 55.35 38.64 -0.91
N LEU A 407 54.72 39.36 -1.85
CA LEU A 407 55.43 40.13 -2.87
C LEU A 407 56.17 41.34 -2.28
N VAL A 408 55.59 42.01 -1.28
CA VAL A 408 56.26 43.11 -0.54
C VAL A 408 57.50 42.59 0.18
N ASN A 409 57.40 41.42 0.83
CA ASN A 409 58.53 40.81 1.54
C ASN A 409 59.63 40.33 0.58
N LEU A 410 59.27 39.75 -0.58
CA LEU A 410 60.24 39.30 -1.59
C LEU A 410 61.04 40.46 -2.21
N SER A 411 60.41 41.62 -2.36
CA SER A 411 61.04 42.83 -2.92
C SER A 411 61.72 43.74 -1.90
N ASN A 412 61.63 43.40 -0.61
CA ASN A 412 62.06 44.24 0.51
C ASN A 412 61.50 45.69 0.44
N SER A 413 60.22 45.82 0.06
CA SER A 413 59.53 47.12 -0.03
C SER A 413 58.82 47.47 1.29
N LYS A 414 58.59 48.77 1.55
CA LYS A 414 57.91 49.23 2.77
C LYS A 414 56.40 48.96 2.77
N SER A 415 55.76 48.96 1.59
CA SER A 415 54.31 48.75 1.45
C SER A 415 53.94 48.33 0.03
N TRP A 416 52.74 47.77 -0.14
CA TRP A 416 52.19 47.44 -1.47
C TRP A 416 52.15 48.66 -2.39
N SER A 417 51.70 49.81 -1.89
CA SER A 417 51.63 51.04 -2.68
C SER A 417 53.00 51.55 -3.13
N ALA A 418 54.03 51.42 -2.28
CA ALA A 418 55.40 51.78 -2.64
C ALA A 418 55.97 50.83 -3.71
N LEU A 419 55.69 49.53 -3.58
CA LEU A 419 56.09 48.53 -4.56
C LEU A 419 55.43 48.77 -5.92
N LEU A 420 54.12 49.03 -5.93
CA LEU A 420 53.35 49.31 -7.14
C LEU A 420 53.84 50.58 -7.85
N LYS A 421 54.14 51.64 -7.10
CA LYS A 421 54.70 52.88 -7.67
C LYS A 421 56.04 52.60 -8.36
N LYS A 422 56.90 51.78 -7.73
CA LYS A 422 58.19 51.37 -8.29
C LYS A 422 58.04 50.50 -9.54
N ALA A 423 57.04 49.62 -9.57
CA ALA A 423 56.72 48.79 -10.74
C ALA A 423 56.25 49.63 -11.93
N ARG A 424 55.32 50.57 -11.70
CA ARG A 424 54.75 51.44 -12.75
C ARG A 424 55.76 52.45 -13.30
N SER A 425 56.75 52.85 -12.50
CA SER A 425 57.80 53.79 -12.92
C SER A 425 58.99 53.11 -13.61
N GLY A 426 58.91 51.83 -13.97
CA GLY A 426 60.02 51.05 -14.54
C GLY A 426 61.16 50.75 -13.55
N GLY A 427 61.02 51.12 -12.27
CA GLY A 427 62.09 50.98 -11.28
C GLY A 427 62.34 49.55 -10.80
N LEU A 428 61.62 48.56 -11.36
CA LEU A 428 61.81 47.14 -11.14
C LEU A 428 62.35 46.41 -12.38
N GLU A 429 62.53 47.10 -13.51
CA GLU A 429 63.12 46.50 -14.72
C GLU A 429 64.58 46.12 -14.46
N GLY A 430 64.93 44.85 -14.73
CA GLY A 430 66.26 44.29 -14.47
C GLY A 430 66.50 43.78 -13.03
N ILE A 431 65.52 43.90 -12.14
CA ILE A 431 65.61 43.31 -10.79
C ILE A 431 65.25 41.83 -10.86
N ASN A 432 66.29 41.00 -10.84
CA ASN A 432 66.17 39.55 -10.78
C ASN A 432 65.98 39.10 -9.32
N VAL A 433 64.84 38.50 -9.00
CA VAL A 433 64.57 37.96 -7.66
C VAL A 433 64.96 36.49 -7.62
N LEU A 434 65.94 36.16 -6.78
CA LEU A 434 66.37 34.78 -6.54
C LEU A 434 65.59 34.19 -5.36
N MET A 435 64.97 33.04 -5.60
CA MET A 435 64.16 32.35 -4.61
C MET A 435 64.62 30.91 -4.42
N ARG A 436 64.48 30.40 -3.19
CA ARG A 436 64.64 28.97 -2.92
C ARG A 436 63.44 28.20 -3.47
N PRO A 437 63.59 26.93 -3.88
CA PRO A 437 62.48 26.12 -4.40
C PRO A 437 61.25 26.07 -3.49
N ALA A 438 61.45 25.98 -2.17
CA ALA A 438 60.35 26.00 -1.19
C ALA A 438 59.55 27.32 -1.24
N SER A 439 60.24 28.46 -1.36
CA SER A 439 59.61 29.78 -1.46
C SER A 439 58.90 29.99 -2.80
N ALA A 440 59.48 29.47 -3.89
CA ALA A 440 58.86 29.44 -5.20
C ALA A 440 57.57 28.61 -5.23
N HIS A 441 57.61 27.42 -4.63
CA HIS A 441 56.44 26.56 -4.48
C HIS A 441 55.36 27.20 -3.59
N GLN A 442 55.77 27.86 -2.50
CA GLN A 442 54.86 28.62 -1.64
C GLN A 442 54.21 29.79 -2.40
N LEU A 443 54.98 30.53 -3.21
CA LEU A 443 54.44 31.61 -4.05
C LEU A 443 53.41 31.06 -5.05
N ALA A 444 53.75 29.99 -5.77
CA ALA A 444 52.83 29.32 -6.68
C ALA A 444 51.53 28.89 -5.98
N THR A 445 51.64 28.34 -4.77
CA THR A 445 50.48 27.92 -3.96
C THR A 445 49.62 29.11 -3.53
N ILE A 446 50.23 30.22 -3.10
CA ILE A 446 49.51 31.44 -2.72
C ILE A 446 48.79 32.04 -3.93
N VAL A 447 49.44 32.07 -5.10
CA VAL A 447 48.84 32.53 -6.35
C VAL A 447 47.69 31.63 -6.77
N ASN A 448 47.89 30.30 -6.80
CA ASN A 448 46.84 29.34 -7.16
C ASN A 448 45.63 29.43 -6.25
N ASN A 449 45.84 29.57 -4.93
CA ASN A 449 44.75 29.75 -3.97
C ASN A 449 43.99 31.08 -4.17
N ALA A 450 44.72 32.17 -4.44
CA ALA A 450 44.10 33.47 -4.74
C ALA A 450 43.27 33.39 -6.02
N VAL A 451 43.86 32.90 -7.11
CA VAL A 451 43.23 32.73 -8.42
C VAL A 451 42.00 31.83 -8.34
N SER A 452 42.08 30.68 -7.66
CA SER A 452 40.97 29.73 -7.50
C SER A 452 39.73 30.37 -6.87
N SER A 453 39.91 31.30 -5.92
CA SER A 453 38.80 32.03 -5.30
C SER A 453 38.06 32.92 -6.30
N PHE A 454 38.78 33.58 -7.21
CA PHE A 454 38.17 34.39 -8.28
C PHE A 454 37.42 33.51 -9.28
N TYR A 455 38.03 32.40 -9.73
CA TYR A 455 37.37 31.43 -10.62
C TYR A 455 36.04 30.94 -10.04
N ASN A 456 36.03 30.49 -8.78
CA ASN A 456 34.80 30.01 -8.13
C ASN A 456 33.73 31.11 -7.96
N ARG A 457 34.13 32.37 -7.77
CA ARG A 457 33.20 33.50 -7.63
C ARG A 457 32.57 33.86 -8.98
N GLU A 458 33.40 34.00 -10.01
CA GLU A 458 32.94 34.37 -11.36
C GLU A 458 32.14 33.23 -12.00
N THR A 459 32.53 31.97 -11.83
CA THR A 459 31.78 30.80 -12.34
C THR A 459 30.36 30.77 -11.78
N ARG A 460 30.20 30.96 -10.45
CA ARG A 460 28.87 31.02 -9.83
C ARG A 460 28.03 32.20 -10.33
N LYS A 461 28.66 33.37 -10.48
CA LYS A 461 27.98 34.57 -10.99
C LYS A 461 27.52 34.37 -12.44
N ALA A 462 28.36 33.80 -13.29
CA ALA A 462 28.01 33.47 -14.67
C ALA A 462 26.87 32.44 -14.73
N ALA A 463 26.94 31.36 -13.94
CA ALA A 463 25.88 30.36 -13.87
C ALA A 463 24.53 30.95 -13.43
N GLN A 464 24.53 31.87 -12.45
CA GLN A 464 23.32 32.56 -12.01
C GLN A 464 22.71 33.47 -13.09
N LEU A 465 23.54 34.13 -13.90
CA LEU A 465 23.07 34.94 -15.02
C LEU A 465 22.42 34.06 -16.11
N LEU A 466 22.97 32.87 -16.35
CA LEU A 466 22.41 31.91 -17.31
C LEU A 466 21.09 31.27 -16.86
N ALA A 467 20.81 31.23 -15.55
CA ALA A 467 19.55 30.71 -15.02
C ALA A 467 18.35 31.66 -15.24
N VAL A 468 18.59 32.91 -15.63
CA VAL A 468 17.52 33.88 -15.90
C VAL A 468 17.01 33.69 -17.32
N THR A 469 15.76 33.24 -17.45
CA THR A 469 15.09 33.13 -18.74
C THR A 469 14.69 34.51 -19.29
N PRO A 470 15.00 34.83 -20.56
CA PRO A 470 14.57 36.08 -21.17
C PRO A 470 13.03 36.22 -21.21
N PRO A 471 12.49 37.45 -21.12
CA PRO A 471 11.04 37.67 -21.15
C PRO A 471 10.43 37.32 -22.51
N GLY A 472 9.17 36.86 -22.50
CA GLY A 472 8.47 36.40 -23.69
C GLY A 472 8.93 35.03 -24.20
N GLY A 473 8.50 34.66 -25.41
CA GLY A 473 8.84 33.37 -26.03
C GLY A 473 8.07 32.17 -25.45
N PHE A 474 8.58 30.99 -25.72
CA PHE A 474 8.00 29.70 -25.33
C PHE A 474 9.01 28.90 -24.52
N LEU A 475 8.57 28.33 -23.39
CA LEU A 475 9.33 27.35 -22.65
C LEU A 475 8.72 25.97 -22.90
N ILE A 476 9.40 25.15 -23.68
CA ILE A 476 8.94 23.82 -24.09
C ILE A 476 9.57 22.80 -23.15
N SER A 477 8.76 22.09 -22.38
CA SER A 477 9.22 21.14 -21.36
C SER A 477 8.69 19.74 -21.63
N SER A 478 9.48 18.71 -21.29
CA SER A 478 9.05 17.31 -21.34
C SER A 478 8.52 16.86 -19.98
N ASP A 479 7.28 16.36 -19.92
CA ASP A 479 6.71 15.76 -18.69
C ASP A 479 7.46 14.47 -18.28
N GLU A 480 8.09 13.80 -19.26
CA GLU A 480 8.89 12.60 -19.05
C GLU A 480 10.36 12.89 -18.70
N LYS A 481 10.74 14.18 -18.58
CA LYS A 481 12.14 14.64 -18.45
C LYS A 481 13.06 14.12 -19.56
N ARG A 482 12.50 13.84 -20.74
CA ARG A 482 13.26 13.40 -21.91
C ARG A 482 14.08 14.58 -22.45
N GLN A 483 15.38 14.36 -22.65
CA GLN A 483 16.26 15.35 -23.26
C GLN A 483 15.93 15.48 -24.76
N TRP A 484 15.62 16.69 -25.23
CA TRP A 484 15.33 16.95 -26.65
C TRP A 484 16.61 17.08 -27.49
N VAL A 485 17.72 17.48 -26.85
CA VAL A 485 19.03 17.62 -27.45
C VAL A 485 19.99 16.67 -26.76
N THR A 486 20.63 15.81 -27.55
CA THR A 486 21.69 14.92 -27.05
C THR A 486 23.01 15.66 -27.11
N HIS A 487 23.69 15.79 -25.98
CA HIS A 487 25.02 16.38 -25.88
C HIS A 487 25.97 15.40 -25.18
N PRO A 488 27.28 15.45 -25.47
CA PRO A 488 28.25 14.64 -24.76
C PRO A 488 28.25 15.02 -23.29
N GLN A 489 28.09 14.04 -22.40
CA GLN A 489 28.20 14.28 -20.97
C GLN A 489 29.68 14.46 -20.57
N PRO A 490 29.98 15.31 -19.58
CA PRO A 490 31.34 15.45 -19.07
C PRO A 490 31.92 14.10 -18.63
N THR A 491 33.20 13.87 -18.91
CA THR A 491 33.89 12.61 -18.57
C THR A 491 34.11 12.43 -17.07
N LEU A 492 34.13 13.55 -16.33
CA LEU A 492 34.29 13.60 -14.88
C LEU A 492 33.06 14.26 -14.26
N SER A 493 32.83 13.99 -12.98
CA SER A 493 31.79 14.71 -12.26
C SER A 493 32.12 16.21 -12.17
N LEU A 494 31.12 17.09 -12.26
CA LEU A 494 31.33 18.54 -12.17
C LEU A 494 32.06 18.98 -10.88
N TYR A 495 31.98 18.17 -9.82
CA TYR A 495 32.66 18.39 -8.55
C TYR A 495 34.16 18.03 -8.54
N GLU A 496 34.61 17.21 -9.49
CA GLU A 496 36.00 16.73 -9.57
C GLU A 496 36.90 17.69 -10.36
N TYR A 497 36.30 18.59 -11.16
CA TYR A 497 37.04 19.60 -11.89
C TYR A 497 37.66 20.65 -10.97
N GLY A 498 38.90 21.04 -11.27
CA GLY A 498 39.52 22.21 -10.64
C GLY A 498 38.79 23.50 -11.04
N PRO A 499 38.93 24.60 -10.28
CA PRO A 499 38.20 25.85 -10.53
C PRO A 499 38.36 26.44 -11.94
N GLN A 500 39.51 26.21 -12.58
CA GLN A 500 39.79 26.67 -13.94
C GLN A 500 39.08 25.83 -14.98
N ASP A 501 39.09 24.52 -14.78
CA ASP A 501 38.43 23.59 -15.70
C ASP A 501 36.92 23.70 -15.57
N GLN A 502 36.39 24.02 -14.37
CA GLN A 502 34.98 24.36 -14.18
C GLN A 502 34.54 25.56 -15.04
N TRP A 503 35.34 26.62 -15.11
CA TRP A 503 35.04 27.78 -15.96
C TRP A 503 35.08 27.41 -17.45
N ARG A 504 36.12 26.69 -17.89
CA ARG A 504 36.23 26.24 -19.29
C ARG A 504 35.08 25.32 -19.69
N GLU A 505 34.65 24.45 -18.79
CA GLU A 505 33.53 23.55 -19.04
C GLU A 505 32.22 24.33 -19.15
N LEU A 506 32.02 25.34 -18.30
CA LEU A 506 30.87 26.24 -18.42
C LEU A 506 30.87 27.01 -19.75
N GLU A 507 32.01 27.52 -20.20
CA GLU A 507 32.18 28.15 -21.53
C GLU A 507 31.86 27.17 -22.67
N ASN A 508 32.38 25.94 -22.60
CA ASN A 508 32.14 24.92 -23.62
C ASN A 508 30.66 24.54 -23.69
N LEU A 509 30.03 24.28 -22.54
CA LEU A 509 28.62 23.91 -22.46
C LEU A 509 27.71 25.07 -22.89
N SER A 510 28.02 26.30 -22.50
CA SER A 510 27.23 27.47 -22.91
C SER A 510 27.34 27.72 -24.43
N ARG A 511 28.54 27.64 -25.02
CA ARG A 511 28.72 27.69 -26.48
C ARG A 511 27.88 26.65 -27.20
N MET A 512 27.83 25.44 -26.64
CA MET A 512 27.08 24.35 -27.24
C MET A 512 25.57 24.53 -27.05
N LEU A 513 25.08 24.87 -25.84
CA LEU A 513 23.69 24.68 -25.40
C LEU A 513 22.83 25.96 -25.38
N LEU A 514 23.42 27.15 -25.54
CA LEU A 514 22.65 28.41 -25.58
C LEU A 514 21.92 28.63 -26.92
N ASN A 515 22.38 28.00 -28.00
CA ASN A 515 21.78 28.10 -29.32
C ASN A 515 21.88 26.75 -30.06
N THR A 516 21.09 25.78 -29.61
CA THR A 516 21.07 24.42 -30.17
C THR A 516 19.88 24.18 -31.07
N PRO A 517 20.08 23.49 -32.21
CA PRO A 517 18.95 22.95 -32.95
C PRO A 517 18.26 21.86 -32.11
N PHE A 518 16.94 21.94 -32.01
CA PHE A 518 16.13 20.97 -31.30
C PHE A 518 14.95 20.52 -32.15
N ARG A 519 14.44 19.32 -31.83
CA ARG A 519 13.16 18.82 -32.33
C ARG A 519 12.34 18.32 -31.17
N ALA A 520 11.21 18.96 -30.92
CA ALA A 520 10.28 18.57 -29.87
C ALA A 520 9.00 18.05 -30.50
N HIS A 521 8.69 16.77 -30.27
CA HIS A 521 7.48 16.11 -30.76
C HIS A 521 6.69 15.54 -29.59
N GLY A 522 5.41 15.86 -29.49
CA GLY A 522 4.56 15.34 -28.42
C GLY A 522 3.17 15.95 -28.37
N VAL A 523 2.34 15.41 -27.47
CA VAL A 523 1.00 15.91 -27.16
C VAL A 523 1.10 16.98 -26.09
N ILE A 524 0.39 18.09 -26.27
CA ILE A 524 0.32 19.16 -25.26
C ILE A 524 -0.45 18.67 -24.04
N THR A 525 0.22 18.59 -22.89
CA THR A 525 -0.42 18.24 -21.62
C THR A 525 -0.80 19.44 -20.79
N ASP A 526 -0.09 20.55 -20.89
CA ASP A 526 -0.34 21.76 -20.10
C ASP A 526 0.18 22.98 -20.85
N ILE A 527 -0.58 24.08 -20.77
CA ILE A 527 -0.19 25.39 -21.29
C ILE A 527 -0.38 26.40 -20.17
N ARG A 528 0.71 27.05 -19.74
CA ARG A 528 0.67 28.12 -18.74
C ARG A 528 1.38 29.35 -19.27
N SER A 529 1.00 30.53 -18.81
CA SER A 529 1.67 31.77 -19.18
C SER A 529 2.18 32.43 -17.91
N ASP A 530 3.47 32.76 -17.90
CA ASP A 530 4.09 33.44 -16.76
C ASP A 530 3.87 34.95 -16.80
N ALA A 531 4.10 35.60 -15.66
CA ALA A 531 4.08 37.06 -15.53
C ALA A 531 5.03 37.77 -16.51
N ASN A 532 6.11 37.11 -16.93
CA ASN A 532 7.07 37.62 -17.91
C ASN A 532 6.60 37.49 -19.38
N GLY A 533 5.37 37.00 -19.61
CA GLY A 533 4.80 36.78 -20.94
C GLY A 533 5.32 35.53 -21.66
N THR A 534 6.14 34.71 -21.01
CA THR A 534 6.63 33.43 -21.53
C THR A 534 5.53 32.37 -21.42
N ARG A 535 5.26 31.66 -22.52
CA ARG A 535 4.28 30.56 -22.55
C ARG A 535 4.99 29.23 -22.29
N HIS A 536 4.65 28.59 -21.18
CA HIS A 536 5.07 27.25 -20.82
C HIS A 536 4.20 26.22 -21.52
N ILE A 537 4.80 25.39 -22.35
CA ILE A 537 4.16 24.29 -23.04
C ILE A 537 4.81 23.00 -22.54
N THR A 538 4.03 22.13 -21.92
CA THR A 538 4.51 20.79 -21.54
C THR A 538 4.07 19.79 -22.61
N LEU A 539 5.02 18.98 -23.05
CA LEU A 539 4.82 17.94 -24.05
C LEU A 539 5.04 16.57 -23.39
N HIS A 540 4.11 15.67 -23.67
CA HIS A 540 4.24 14.25 -23.39
C HIS A 540 4.46 13.49 -24.69
N SER A 541 5.20 12.37 -24.65
CA SER A 541 5.41 11.59 -25.88
C SER A 541 4.08 11.12 -26.45
N GLN A 542 3.93 11.14 -27.77
CA GLN A 542 2.73 10.64 -28.41
C GLN A 542 2.68 9.11 -28.20
N PRO A 543 1.63 8.58 -27.56
CA PRO A 543 1.52 7.14 -27.38
C PRO A 543 1.17 6.48 -28.72
N GLU A 544 1.97 5.50 -29.14
CA GLU A 544 1.73 4.70 -30.34
C GLU A 544 1.16 3.31 -30.03
N GLY A 545 0.20 2.86 -30.84
CA GLY A 545 -0.33 1.50 -30.80
C GLY A 545 -0.98 1.12 -29.46
N LEU A 546 -0.41 0.14 -28.76
CA LEU A 546 -0.97 -0.45 -27.53
C LEU A 546 -0.96 0.52 -26.34
N SER A 547 -0.02 1.46 -26.27
CA SER A 547 0.02 2.46 -25.18
C SER A 547 -1.12 3.46 -25.30
N LEU A 548 -1.54 3.80 -26.53
CA LEU A 548 -2.72 4.63 -26.79
C LEU A 548 -3.99 3.94 -26.31
N TRP A 549 -4.18 2.66 -26.64
CA TRP A 549 -5.30 1.87 -26.14
C TRP A 549 -5.35 1.80 -24.62
N ARG A 550 -4.19 1.68 -23.96
CA ARG A 550 -4.11 1.72 -22.50
C ARG A 550 -4.65 3.04 -21.93
N TYR A 551 -4.25 4.17 -22.51
CA TYR A 551 -4.75 5.48 -22.07
C TYR A 551 -6.23 5.67 -22.34
N LEU A 552 -6.75 5.16 -23.47
CA LEU A 552 -8.19 5.22 -23.78
C LEU A 552 -9.05 4.32 -22.89
N LEU A 553 -8.56 3.14 -22.49
CA LEU A 553 -9.31 2.19 -21.67
C LEU A 553 -9.31 2.53 -20.17
N MET A 554 -8.33 3.32 -19.70
CA MET A 554 -8.15 3.61 -18.28
C MET A 554 -9.28 4.49 -17.69
N PRO A 555 -9.68 5.63 -18.29
CA PRO A 555 -10.80 6.43 -17.81
C PRO A 555 -12.15 5.68 -17.71
N PRO A 556 -12.62 4.94 -18.74
CA PRO A 556 -13.87 4.20 -18.61
C PRO A 556 -13.76 3.09 -17.57
N LEU A 557 -12.60 2.42 -17.44
CA LEU A 557 -12.42 1.42 -16.40
C LEU A 557 -12.50 2.05 -14.99
N LEU A 558 -11.83 3.19 -14.75
CA LEU A 558 -11.93 3.91 -13.48
C LEU A 558 -13.37 4.30 -13.14
N LEU A 559 -14.13 4.80 -14.13
CA LEU A 559 -15.53 5.15 -13.96
C LEU A 559 -16.37 3.93 -13.61
N THR A 560 -16.17 2.80 -14.32
CA THR A 560 -16.90 1.56 -14.03
C THR A 560 -16.59 1.02 -12.63
N LEU A 561 -15.32 1.01 -12.21
CA LEU A 561 -14.92 0.58 -10.87
C LEU A 561 -15.49 1.52 -9.79
N GLY A 562 -15.52 2.83 -10.04
CA GLY A 562 -16.14 3.81 -9.16
C GLY A 562 -17.64 3.57 -8.96
N ILE A 563 -18.39 3.33 -10.04
CA ILE A 563 -19.83 3.00 -9.98
C ILE A 563 -20.04 1.67 -9.25
N VAL A 564 -19.27 0.64 -9.60
CA VAL A 564 -19.35 -0.69 -8.95
C VAL A 564 -19.10 -0.56 -7.45
N LEU A 565 -18.09 0.20 -7.02
CA LEU A 565 -17.80 0.44 -5.61
C LEU A 565 -18.97 1.15 -4.92
N ALA A 566 -19.46 2.27 -5.46
CA ALA A 566 -20.53 3.04 -4.84
C ALA A 566 -21.84 2.23 -4.67
N VAL A 567 -22.25 1.52 -5.72
CA VAL A 567 -23.47 0.68 -5.69
C VAL A 567 -23.29 -0.50 -4.76
N ASN A 568 -22.15 -1.20 -4.78
CA ASN A 568 -21.96 -2.38 -3.96
C ASN A 568 -21.72 -2.06 -2.48
N VAL A 569 -21.07 -0.94 -2.15
CA VAL A 569 -20.93 -0.49 -0.76
C VAL A 569 -22.28 -0.13 -0.16
N THR A 570 -23.11 0.63 -0.87
CA THR A 570 -24.45 1.00 -0.39
C THR A 570 -25.34 -0.24 -0.20
N LEU A 571 -25.33 -1.17 -1.16
CA LEU A 571 -26.05 -2.44 -1.04
C LEU A 571 -25.48 -3.33 0.07
N PHE A 572 -24.16 -3.37 0.25
CA PHE A 572 -23.52 -4.12 1.34
C PHE A 572 -23.99 -3.62 2.70
N VAL A 573 -23.92 -2.31 2.95
CA VAL A 573 -24.35 -1.72 4.23
C VAL A 573 -25.83 -2.00 4.50
N ARG A 574 -26.70 -1.79 3.51
CA ARG A 574 -28.15 -2.04 3.65
C ARG A 574 -28.43 -3.52 3.96
N ARG A 575 -27.83 -4.43 3.20
CA ARG A 575 -28.05 -5.89 3.36
C ARG A 575 -27.43 -6.43 4.64
N TRP A 576 -26.29 -5.89 5.06
CA TRP A 576 -25.64 -6.28 6.31
C TRP A 576 -26.46 -5.87 7.53
N ARG A 577 -27.01 -4.64 7.54
CA ARG A 577 -27.94 -4.19 8.58
C ARG A 577 -29.20 -5.06 8.61
N SER A 578 -29.79 -5.34 7.45
CA SER A 578 -30.96 -6.23 7.35
C SER A 578 -30.66 -7.65 7.83
N ALA A 579 -29.49 -8.21 7.47
CA ALA A 579 -29.07 -9.54 7.92
C ALA A 579 -28.91 -9.61 9.45
N ARG A 580 -28.34 -8.57 10.08
CA ARG A 580 -28.24 -8.47 11.55
C ARG A 580 -29.59 -8.34 12.23
N ALA A 581 -30.55 -7.65 11.60
CA ALA A 581 -31.90 -7.47 12.12
C ALA A 581 -32.82 -8.69 11.89
N ARG A 582 -32.40 -9.68 11.09
CA ARG A 582 -33.26 -10.81 10.68
C ARG A 582 -33.70 -11.70 11.85
N ILE A 583 -32.75 -12.27 12.61
CA ILE A 583 -33.07 -13.17 13.73
C ILE A 583 -33.98 -12.52 14.79
N PRO A 584 -33.69 -11.30 15.29
CA PRO A 584 -34.59 -10.68 16.26
C PRO A 584 -35.97 -10.35 15.68
N ALA A 585 -36.08 -10.08 14.37
CA ALA A 585 -37.38 -9.91 13.72
C ALA A 585 -38.18 -11.22 13.64
N ILE A 586 -37.52 -12.35 13.33
CA ILE A 586 -38.13 -13.68 13.31
C ILE A 586 -38.63 -14.08 14.71
N GLN A 587 -37.83 -13.82 15.75
CA GLN A 587 -38.22 -14.12 17.14
C GLN A 587 -39.48 -13.33 17.55
N ARG A 588 -39.53 -12.03 17.23
CA ARG A 588 -40.73 -11.20 17.47
C ARG A 588 -41.95 -11.70 16.70
N TYR A 589 -41.76 -12.13 15.45
CA TYR A 589 -42.82 -12.71 14.64
C TYR A 589 -43.43 -13.95 15.31
N TYR A 590 -42.59 -14.89 15.76
CA TYR A 590 -43.07 -16.07 16.46
C TYR A 590 -43.68 -15.77 17.82
N GLU A 591 -43.13 -14.84 18.59
CA GLU A 591 -43.76 -14.38 19.83
C GLU A 591 -45.17 -13.85 19.59
N GLN A 592 -45.39 -13.08 18.52
CA GLN A 592 -46.70 -12.55 18.15
C GLN A 592 -47.67 -13.63 17.67
N CYS A 593 -47.22 -14.55 16.81
CA CYS A 593 -48.06 -15.64 16.32
C CYS A 593 -48.50 -16.60 17.43
N ILE A 594 -47.62 -16.83 18.41
CA ILE A 594 -47.85 -17.83 19.45
C ILE A 594 -48.55 -17.22 20.69
N ASN A 595 -48.33 -15.95 21.03
CA ASN A 595 -48.93 -15.30 22.20
C ASN A 595 -50.21 -14.49 21.89
N HIS A 596 -51.05 -14.97 20.96
CA HIS A 596 -52.23 -14.26 20.42
C HIS A 596 -53.38 -13.92 21.41
N LYS A 597 -53.11 -13.85 22.73
CA LYS A 597 -54.03 -13.31 23.74
C LYS A 597 -53.98 -11.78 23.88
N ILE A 598 -53.12 -11.05 23.17
CA ILE A 598 -52.93 -9.60 23.42
C ILE A 598 -53.50 -8.67 22.33
N MET A 599 -53.72 -9.08 21.07
CA MET A 599 -54.53 -8.31 20.09
C MET A 599 -55.05 -9.21 18.96
N PRO A 600 -56.29 -9.03 18.45
CA PRO A 600 -56.81 -9.82 17.33
C PRO A 600 -56.10 -9.43 16.03
N PHE A 601 -55.61 -10.44 15.29
CA PHE A 601 -55.10 -10.31 13.93
C PHE A 601 -56.19 -10.81 12.98
N ASP A 602 -56.65 -9.95 12.07
CA ASP A 602 -57.51 -10.36 10.96
C ASP A 602 -56.70 -11.25 10.00
N PRO A 603 -57.13 -12.50 9.74
CA PRO A 603 -56.46 -13.34 8.75
C PRO A 603 -56.68 -12.77 7.34
N PRO A 604 -55.65 -12.69 6.49
CA PRO A 604 -55.86 -12.37 5.08
C PRO A 604 -56.61 -13.51 4.39
N SER A 605 -57.53 -13.13 3.49
CA SER A 605 -58.29 -14.06 2.66
C SER A 605 -57.36 -14.93 1.82
N HIS A 606 -57.58 -16.24 1.88
CA HIS A 606 -56.96 -17.20 0.97
C HIS A 606 -57.40 -16.90 -0.48
N PRO A 607 -56.51 -17.09 -1.47
CA PRO A 607 -56.93 -17.16 -2.88
C PRO A 607 -57.76 -18.42 -3.15
#